data_AF-X1GRZ8-F1
#
_entry.id   AF-X1GRZ8-F1
#
_cell.length_a   1.000
_cell.length_b   1.000
_cell.length_c   1.000
_cell.angle_alpha   90.00
_cell.angle_beta   90.00
_cell.angle_gamma   90.00
#
_symmetry.space_group_name_H-M   'P 1'
#
loop_
_entity.id
_entity.type
_entity.pdbx_description
1 polymer ?
#
loop_
_entity_poly.entity_id
_entity_poly.type
_entity_poly.pdbx_seq_one_letter_code
_entity_poly.pdbx_strand_id
1 'polypeptide(L)' 'IFPIILNKNLGPHNHIPYLVSVDYIEELTGLDFLAVLPDNNEEAVEQVAATRLWQ' A
#
# COMPACT_ATOMS: atom_id res chain seq x y z
N ILE A 1 19.73 -5.08 -8.90
CA ILE A 1 18.37 -5.43 -9.39
C ILE A 1 17.91 -6.60 -8.53
N PHE A 2 17.02 -6.37 -7.56
CA PHE A 2 16.53 -7.42 -6.67
C PHE A 2 15.56 -8.34 -7.43
N PRO A 3 15.70 -9.68 -7.32
CA PRO A 3 14.86 -10.60 -8.06
C PRO A 3 13.42 -10.54 -7.53
N ILE A 4 12.46 -10.32 -8.43
CA ILE A 4 11.03 -10.43 -8.12
C ILE A 4 10.77 -11.91 -7.85
N ILE A 5 10.58 -12.26 -6.57
CA ILE A 5 10.11 -13.59 -6.17
C ILE A 5 8.61 -13.65 -6.51
N LEU A 6 8.28 -14.22 -7.67
CA LEU A 6 6.91 -14.55 -8.06
C LEU A 6 6.40 -15.66 -7.13
N ASN A 7 5.58 -15.27 -6.15
CA ASN A 7 4.98 -16.21 -5.21
C ASN A 7 3.72 -16.84 -5.81
N LYS A 8 3.55 -18.15 -5.61
CA LYS A 8 2.55 -19.03 -6.25
C LYS A 8 1.08 -18.72 -5.85
N ASN A 9 0.87 -17.83 -4.88
CA ASN A 9 -0.45 -17.46 -4.34
C ASN A 9 -0.99 -16.11 -4.84
N LEU A 10 -0.18 -15.33 -5.53
CA LEU A 10 -0.69 -14.26 -6.37
C LEU A 10 -1.16 -14.95 -7.66
N GLY A 11 -2.32 -14.60 -8.21
CA GLY A 11 -2.70 -15.07 -9.55
C GLY A 11 -1.59 -14.79 -10.58
N PRO A 12 -1.73 -15.18 -11.85
CA PRO A 12 -0.66 -15.04 -12.85
C PRO A 12 -0.18 -13.58 -13.09
N HIS A 13 -0.77 -12.60 -12.41
CA HIS A 13 -0.52 -11.18 -12.58
C HIS A 13 0.34 -10.61 -11.45
N ASN A 14 1.38 -9.90 -11.84
CA ASN A 14 2.19 -9.10 -10.93
C ASN A 14 1.46 -7.79 -10.61
N HIS A 15 0.95 -7.67 -9.39
CA HIS A 15 0.24 -6.47 -8.93
C HIS A 15 1.15 -5.43 -8.26
N ILE A 16 2.44 -5.72 -8.07
CA ILE A 16 3.41 -4.79 -7.46
C ILE A 16 3.43 -3.40 -8.15
N PRO A 17 3.32 -3.28 -9.50
CA PRO A 17 3.32 -1.98 -10.16
C PRO A 17 2.14 -1.06 -9.80
N TYR A 18 1.10 -1.59 -9.16
CA TYR A 18 -0.10 -0.84 -8.77
C TYR A 18 -0.13 -0.49 -7.28
N LEU A 19 0.95 -0.78 -6.54
CA LEU A 19 1.05 -0.38 -5.14
C LEU A 19 1.22 1.14 -5.04
N VAL A 20 0.42 1.74 -4.18
CA VAL A 20 0.39 3.18 -3.89
C VAL A 20 0.31 3.40 -2.37
N SER A 21 0.51 4.63 -1.92
CA SER A 21 0.29 5.06 -0.53
C SER A 21 -1.21 5.10 -0.21
N VAL A 22 -1.55 5.10 1.08
CA VAL A 22 -2.94 5.27 1.51
C VAL A 22 -3.36 6.73 1.29
N ASP A 23 -2.49 7.72 1.59
CA ASP A 23 -2.70 9.14 1.26
C ASP A 23 -3.17 9.36 -0.19
N TYR A 24 -2.57 8.65 -1.15
CA TYR A 24 -2.92 8.80 -2.56
C TYR A 24 -4.37 8.37 -2.84
N ILE A 25 -4.84 7.33 -2.16
CA ILE A 25 -6.23 6.88 -2.27
C ILE A 25 -7.18 7.87 -1.59
N GLU A 26 -6.78 8.46 -0.48
CA GLU A 26 -7.57 9.48 0.23
C GLU A 26 -7.73 10.75 -0.60
N GLU A 27 -6.66 11.25 -1.20
CA GLU A 27 -6.69 12.42 -2.10
C GLU A 27 -7.67 12.19 -3.26
N LEU A 28 -7.73 10.95 -3.79
CA LEU A 28 -8.63 10.60 -4.89
C LEU A 28 -10.08 10.41 -4.47
N THR A 29 -10.34 10.01 -3.22
CA THR A 29 -11.66 9.54 -2.78
C THR A 29 -12.35 10.49 -1.81
N GLY A 30 -11.60 11.34 -1.12
CA GLY A 30 -12.07 12.14 0.01
C GLY A 30 -12.44 11.31 1.24
N LEU A 31 -12.02 10.04 1.29
CA LEU A 31 -12.16 9.19 2.46
C LEU A 31 -10.97 9.35 3.39
N ASP A 32 -11.19 8.98 4.64
CA ASP A 32 -10.24 9.02 5.74
C ASP A 32 -10.08 7.59 6.24
N PHE A 33 -9.02 6.93 5.81
CA PHE A 33 -8.62 5.59 6.24
C PHE A 33 -7.83 5.71 7.53
N LEU A 34 -7.73 4.61 8.28
CA LEU A 34 -7.00 4.54 9.55
C LEU A 34 -7.32 5.61 10.63
N ALA A 35 -8.34 6.45 10.46
CA ALA A 35 -8.82 7.54 11.32
C ALA A 35 -9.04 7.24 12.82
N VAL A 36 -8.93 5.97 13.22
CA VAL A 36 -8.90 5.54 14.62
C VAL A 36 -7.51 5.76 15.25
N LEU A 37 -6.46 5.86 14.43
CA LEU A 37 -5.10 6.14 14.87
C LEU A 37 -4.95 7.64 15.21
N PRO A 38 -4.05 7.98 16.14
CA PRO A 38 -3.61 9.37 16.29
C PRO A 38 -2.92 9.87 15.01
N ASP A 39 -3.11 11.14 14.66
CA ASP A 39 -2.62 11.77 13.43
C ASP A 39 -1.15 11.46 13.13
N ASN A 40 -0.30 11.50 14.16
CA ASN A 40 1.14 11.27 14.01
C ASN A 40 1.50 9.81 13.65
N ASN A 41 0.64 8.85 13.99
CA ASN A 41 0.82 7.44 13.67
C ASN A 41 0.20 7.11 12.32
N GLU A 42 -0.93 7.74 12.01
CA GLU A 42 -1.59 7.68 10.71
C GLU A 42 -0.67 8.20 9.61
N GLU A 43 -0.19 9.44 9.73
CA GLU A 43 0.72 10.09 8.78
C GLU A 43 1.98 9.25 8.51
N ALA A 44 2.53 8.63 9.56
CA ALA A 44 3.73 7.80 9.47
C ALA A 44 3.52 6.52 8.63
N VAL A 45 2.29 6.01 8.56
CA VAL A 45 1.95 4.77 7.84
C VAL A 45 1.41 5.08 6.45
N GLU A 46 0.57 6.10 6.31
CA GLU A 46 -0.20 6.33 5.10
C GLU A 46 0.62 6.93 3.97
N GLN A 47 1.59 7.78 4.29
CA GLN A 47 2.52 8.39 3.32
C GLN A 47 3.43 7.37 2.63
N VAL A 48 3.62 6.19 3.22
CA VAL A 48 4.58 5.19 2.73
C VAL A 48 3.88 4.17 1.84
N ALA A 49 4.20 4.19 0.55
CA ALA A 49 3.74 3.15 -0.37
C ALA A 49 4.29 1.77 0.03
N ALA A 50 3.41 0.77 0.04
CA ALA A 50 3.80 -0.61 0.30
C ALA A 50 4.77 -1.11 -0.78
N THR A 51 5.81 -1.84 -0.37
CA THR A 51 6.82 -2.41 -1.29
C THR A 51 6.59 -3.90 -1.59
N ARG A 52 5.64 -4.52 -0.90
CA ARG A 52 5.29 -5.94 -1.04
C ARG A 52 3.81 -6.16 -0.78
N LEU A 53 3.27 -7.22 -1.37
CA LEU A 53 1.93 -7.72 -1.06
C LEU A 53 2.00 -8.63 0.17
N TRP A 54 0.95 -8.59 1.01
CA TRP A 54 0.80 -9.50 2.14
C TRP A 54 0.75 -10.96 1.65
N GLN A 55 1.32 -11.88 2.42
CA GLN A 55 1.31 -13.33 2.16
C GLN A 55 0.58 -14.12 3.23
#